data_AF-A0A835ZCQ9-F1
#
_entry.id   AF-A0A835ZCQ9-F1
#
_cell.length_a   1.000
_cell.length_b   1.000
_cell.length_c   1.000
_cell.angle_alpha   90.00
_cell.angle_beta   90.00
_cell.angle_gamma   90.00
#
_symmetry.space_group_name_H-M   'P 1'
#
loop_
_entity.id
_entity.type
_entity.pdbx_description
1 polymer ?
#
loop_
_entity_poly.entity_id
_entity_poly.type
_entity_poly.pdbx_seq_one_letter_code
_entity_poly.pdbx_strand_id
1 'polypeptide(L)'
;MPPRGVNLQAPVWAKLANYPFWPARYANEAEAAKASSHRKSQEQVCVFFLGSNNLAWVPKDKVIPLDRASLTRDPSCKHKNKAFHRGLQMASEMLDKLPGGGGRRQRSQPVEAFSKADKGFCQACAKSCEEGTIIVCDGCTNEYHLQCCRPPISRPPKGDWFCHDCTSRPSKMPPAPPGTPMAG
;
A
#
# COMPACT_ATOMS: atom_id res chain seq x y z
N MET A 1 -23.32 11.32 16.12
CA MET A 1 -23.87 10.01 15.68
C MET A 1 -23.53 9.82 14.20
N PRO A 2 -23.25 8.60 13.73
CA PRO A 2 -22.96 8.35 12.32
C PRO A 2 -24.19 8.60 11.42
N PRO A 3 -24.00 8.95 10.15
CA PRO A 3 -25.11 9.17 9.21
C PRO A 3 -25.93 7.88 8.97
N ARG A 4 -27.24 8.00 8.73
CA ARG A 4 -28.14 6.86 8.48
C ARG A 4 -27.78 6.21 7.13
N GLY A 5 -27.71 4.88 7.08
CA GLY A 5 -27.41 4.13 5.85
C GLY A 5 -25.92 3.84 5.59
N VAL A 6 -25.02 4.21 6.50
CA VAL A 6 -23.60 3.83 6.40
C VAL A 6 -23.31 2.58 7.24
N ASN A 7 -22.51 1.68 6.69
CA ASN A 7 -22.05 0.51 7.44
C ASN A 7 -20.97 0.96 8.43
N LEU A 8 -21.29 0.95 9.73
CA LEU A 8 -20.37 1.37 10.80
C LEU A 8 -19.15 0.47 10.94
N GLN A 9 -19.20 -0.73 10.38
CA GLN A 9 -18.11 -1.69 10.35
C GLN A 9 -17.24 -1.53 9.10
N ALA A 10 -17.67 -0.75 8.11
CA ALA A 10 -16.84 -0.44 6.96
C ALA A 10 -15.76 0.57 7.33
N PRO A 11 -14.54 0.42 6.80
CA PRO A 11 -13.51 1.42 6.99
C PRO A 11 -13.83 2.70 6.20
N VAL A 12 -13.22 3.78 6.63
CA VAL A 12 -13.37 5.12 6.07
C VAL A 12 -12.01 5.81 5.98
N TRP A 13 -11.87 6.74 5.05
CA TRP A 13 -10.85 7.76 5.09
C TRP A 13 -11.30 8.87 6.04
N ALA A 14 -10.44 9.24 6.98
CA ALA A 14 -10.66 10.40 7.84
C ALA A 14 -9.53 11.42 7.66
N LYS A 15 -9.88 12.71 7.65
CA LYS A 15 -8.93 13.82 7.54
C LYS A 15 -9.03 14.76 8.73
N LEU A 16 -7.91 14.92 9.43
CA LEU A 16 -7.71 15.96 10.45
C LEU A 16 -6.98 17.16 9.85
N ALA A 17 -7.14 18.33 10.47
CA ALA A 17 -6.36 19.52 10.11
C ALA A 17 -4.87 19.20 10.22
N ASN A 18 -4.10 19.55 9.19
CA ASN A 18 -2.64 19.33 9.11
C ASN A 18 -2.18 17.86 9.02
N TYR A 19 -3.09 16.90 8.82
CA TYR A 19 -2.73 15.50 8.58
C TYR A 19 -3.25 15.03 7.21
N PRO A 20 -2.54 14.10 6.54
CA PRO A 20 -3.07 13.45 5.34
C PRO A 20 -4.32 12.63 5.68
N PHE A 21 -5.07 12.23 4.65
CA PHE A 21 -6.13 11.24 4.82
C PHE A 21 -5.54 9.96 5.42
N TRP A 22 -6.21 9.43 6.43
CA TRP A 22 -5.77 8.27 7.18
C TRP A 22 -6.88 7.22 7.25
N PRO A 23 -6.56 5.92 7.13
CA PRO A 23 -7.56 4.85 7.27
C PRO A 23 -8.10 4.80 8.69
N ALA A 24 -9.42 4.84 8.83
CA ALA A 24 -10.11 4.84 10.10
C ALA A 24 -11.37 3.98 10.04
N ARG A 25 -12.03 3.82 11.18
CA ARG A 25 -13.39 3.28 11.28
C ARG A 25 -14.21 4.13 12.23
N TYR A 26 -15.53 4.04 12.15
CA TYR A 26 -16.36 4.63 13.19
C TYR A 26 -16.04 3.99 14.54
N ALA A 27 -15.87 4.84 15.55
CA ALA A 27 -15.73 4.37 16.93
C ALA A 27 -17.09 3.88 17.43
N ASN A 28 -17.10 2.79 18.20
CA ASN A 28 -18.32 2.34 18.85
C ASN A 28 -18.68 3.27 20.03
N GLU A 29 -19.85 3.07 20.63
CA GLU A 29 -20.35 3.93 21.70
C GLU A 29 -19.43 3.96 22.93
N ALA A 30 -18.85 2.81 23.30
CA ALA A 30 -17.91 2.69 24.41
C ALA A 30 -16.57 3.39 24.14
N GLU A 31 -16.08 3.34 22.91
CA GLU A 31 -14.87 4.02 22.45
C GLU A 31 -15.10 5.53 22.37
N ALA A 32 -16.24 5.95 21.81
CA ALA A 32 -16.63 7.35 21.73
C ALA A 32 -16.84 7.98 23.11
N ALA A 33 -17.26 7.18 24.11
CA ALA A 33 -17.34 7.61 25.51
C ALA A 33 -15.96 7.88 26.13
N LYS A 34 -14.90 7.21 25.65
CA LYS A 34 -13.51 7.41 26.09
C LYS A 34 -12.83 8.60 25.40
N ALA A 35 -13.35 9.03 24.24
CA ALA A 35 -12.81 10.18 23.52
C ALA A 35 -13.17 11.49 24.24
N SER A 36 -12.17 12.34 24.50
CA SER A 36 -12.29 13.57 25.27
C SER A 36 -13.53 14.41 24.92
N SER A 37 -14.30 14.81 25.94
CA SER A 37 -15.66 15.38 25.84
C SER A 37 -15.75 16.80 25.24
N HIS A 38 -14.63 17.50 25.04
CA HIS A 38 -14.62 18.93 24.70
C HIS A 38 -15.07 19.29 23.28
N ARG A 39 -15.41 18.31 22.42
CA ARG A 39 -15.76 18.58 21.01
C ARG A 39 -16.94 17.75 20.48
N LYS A 40 -17.97 17.51 21.30
CA LYS A 40 -19.22 16.86 20.84
C LYS A 40 -20.16 17.82 20.09
N SER A 41 -19.67 18.54 19.09
CA SER A 41 -20.59 19.24 18.17
C SER A 41 -21.38 18.20 17.37
N GLN A 42 -22.66 18.47 17.08
CA GLN A 42 -23.54 17.54 16.35
C GLN A 42 -23.04 17.21 14.92
N GLU A 43 -22.05 17.96 14.41
CA GLU A 43 -21.46 17.76 13.09
C GLU A 43 -20.16 16.96 13.08
N GLN A 44 -19.78 16.40 14.23
CA GLN A 44 -18.58 15.58 14.37
C GLN A 44 -18.94 14.12 14.66
N VAL A 45 -18.12 13.23 14.12
CA VAL A 45 -18.18 11.79 14.37
C VAL A 45 -16.87 11.35 15.02
N CYS A 46 -16.98 10.42 15.97
CA CYS A 46 -15.81 9.82 16.58
C CYS A 46 -15.32 8.68 15.68
N VAL A 47 -14.04 8.73 15.31
CA VAL A 47 -13.39 7.70 14.51
C VAL A 47 -12.17 7.17 15.23
N PHE A 48 -11.87 5.89 15.00
CA PHE A 48 -10.67 5.21 15.44
C PHE A 48 -9.70 5.09 14.26
N PHE A 49 -8.54 5.72 14.36
CA PHE A 49 -7.49 5.66 13.34
C PHE A 49 -6.78 4.31 13.38
N LEU A 50 -6.84 3.59 12.27
CA LEU A 50 -6.21 2.28 12.12
C LEU A 50 -4.69 2.43 12.06
N GLY A 51 -3.98 1.47 12.65
CA GLY A 51 -2.52 1.43 12.71
C GLY A 51 -1.89 2.31 13.79
N SER A 52 -2.41 3.53 13.99
CA SER A 52 -1.99 4.47 15.05
C SER A 52 -2.76 4.28 16.36
N ASN A 53 -3.88 3.56 16.33
CA ASN A 53 -4.70 3.17 17.47
C ASN A 53 -5.22 4.34 18.33
N ASN A 54 -5.53 5.47 17.71
CA ASN A 54 -5.99 6.69 18.38
C ASN A 54 -7.44 7.03 18.03
N LEU A 55 -8.16 7.65 18.96
CA LEU A 55 -9.53 8.15 18.77
C LEU A 55 -9.51 9.66 18.54
N ALA A 56 -10.31 10.15 17.60
CA ALA A 56 -10.55 11.58 17.46
C ALA A 56 -11.96 11.90 16.97
N TRP A 57 -12.39 13.12 17.27
CA TRP A 57 -13.60 13.72 16.71
C TRP A 57 -13.26 14.39 15.38
N VAL A 58 -13.85 13.91 14.28
CA VAL A 58 -13.63 14.38 12.92
C VAL A 58 -14.95 14.95 12.37
N PRO A 59 -14.92 16.10 11.66
CA PRO A 59 -16.11 16.60 10.99
C PRO A 59 -16.68 15.58 10.00
N LYS A 60 -17.99 15.39 9.98
CA LYS A 60 -18.68 14.42 9.10
C LYS A 60 -18.31 14.56 7.61
N ASP A 61 -18.10 15.79 7.13
CA ASP A 61 -17.69 16.11 5.74
C ASP A 61 -16.26 15.63 5.39
N LYS A 62 -15.44 15.37 6.42
CA LYS A 62 -14.06 14.91 6.27
C LYS A 62 -13.91 13.40 6.50
N VAL A 63 -15.02 12.67 6.52
CA VAL A 63 -15.07 11.21 6.61
C VAL A 63 -15.68 10.67 5.32
N ILE A 64 -14.90 9.89 4.57
CA ILE A 64 -15.25 9.40 3.24
C ILE A 64 -15.19 7.87 3.25
N PRO A 65 -16.12 7.13 2.63
CA PRO A 65 -16.03 5.67 2.53
C PRO A 65 -14.70 5.21 1.91
N LEU A 66 -14.08 4.20 2.53
CA LEU A 66 -12.90 3.54 2.00
C LEU A 66 -13.33 2.26 1.27
N ASP A 67 -13.15 2.24 -0.05
CA ASP A 67 -13.36 1.04 -0.86
C ASP A 67 -12.02 0.38 -1.24
N ARG A 68 -12.07 -0.90 -1.64
CA ARG A 68 -10.94 -1.68 -2.14
C ARG A 68 -10.20 -0.96 -3.28
N ALA A 69 -10.91 -0.29 -4.19
CA ALA A 69 -10.31 0.46 -5.29
C ALA A 69 -9.54 1.70 -4.82
N SER A 70 -9.92 2.29 -3.69
CA SER A 70 -9.27 3.47 -3.11
C SER A 70 -8.03 3.11 -2.29
N LEU A 71 -7.89 1.85 -1.85
CA LEU A 71 -6.70 1.36 -1.15
C LEU A 71 -5.48 1.23 -2.06
N THR A 72 -5.68 0.96 -3.35
CA THR A 72 -4.60 0.78 -4.33
C THR A 72 -4.19 2.09 -5.02
N ARG A 73 -5.05 3.12 -4.97
CA ARG A 73 -4.89 4.39 -5.69
C ARG A 73 -4.56 5.53 -4.74
N ASP A 74 -3.54 5.40 -3.89
CA ASP A 74 -3.19 6.49 -2.96
C ASP A 74 -2.38 7.60 -3.67
N PRO A 75 -2.92 8.82 -3.83
CA PRO A 75 -2.27 9.92 -4.54
C PRO A 75 -1.21 10.69 -3.71
N SER A 76 -0.93 10.28 -2.47
CA SER A 76 -0.05 11.04 -1.56
C SER A 76 1.21 10.25 -1.20
N CYS A 77 1.94 9.83 -2.23
CA CYS A 77 3.15 9.01 -2.13
C CYS A 77 4.42 9.82 -1.86
N LYS A 78 4.56 10.47 -0.69
CA LYS A 78 5.88 10.90 -0.19
C LYS A 78 5.94 10.73 1.34
N HIS A 79 6.47 9.59 1.79
CA HIS A 79 6.83 9.26 3.18
C HIS A 79 5.68 9.03 4.17
N LYS A 80 4.99 7.88 4.09
CA LYS A 80 4.05 7.46 5.13
C LYS A 80 4.70 6.47 6.10
N ASN A 81 4.55 6.71 7.41
CA ASN A 81 5.15 5.92 8.48
C ASN A 81 4.61 4.47 8.52
N LYS A 82 5.33 3.54 9.18
CA LYS A 82 4.91 2.12 9.35
C LYS A 82 3.47 1.98 9.87
N ALA A 83 3.05 2.87 10.78
CA ALA A 83 1.68 2.91 11.31
C ALA A 83 0.62 3.14 10.23
N PHE A 84 0.93 3.93 9.19
CA PHE A 84 0.02 4.18 8.08
C PHE A 84 -0.22 2.90 7.26
N HIS A 85 0.86 2.22 6.87
CA HIS A 85 0.76 0.96 6.12
C HIS A 85 0.01 -0.11 6.91
N ARG A 86 0.27 -0.21 8.22
CA ARG A 86 -0.49 -1.09 9.11
C ARG A 86 -1.98 -0.70 9.13
N GLY A 87 -2.28 0.59 9.16
CA GLY A 87 -3.65 1.09 9.08
C GLY A 87 -4.36 0.66 7.79
N LEU A 88 -3.68 0.73 6.64
CA LEU A 88 -4.24 0.26 5.36
C LEU A 88 -4.49 -1.25 5.36
N GLN A 89 -3.55 -2.04 5.89
CA GLN A 89 -3.70 -3.49 6.00
C GLN A 89 -4.93 -3.85 6.85
N MET A 90 -5.07 -3.21 8.01
CA MET A 90 -6.24 -3.40 8.88
C MET A 90 -7.54 -3.02 8.15
N ALA A 91 -7.53 -1.94 7.39
CA ALA A 91 -8.70 -1.50 6.65
C ALA A 91 -9.07 -2.47 5.52
N SER A 92 -8.08 -3.02 4.81
CA SER A 92 -8.30 -4.07 3.82
C SER A 92 -8.93 -5.33 4.44
N GLU A 93 -8.47 -5.73 5.63
CA GLU A 93 -9.05 -6.87 6.34
C GLU A 93 -10.49 -6.61 6.78
N MET A 94 -10.80 -5.37 7.19
CA MET A 94 -12.19 -4.99 7.53
C MET A 94 -13.11 -5.11 6.31
N LEU A 95 -12.66 -4.71 5.12
CA LEU A 95 -13.44 -4.86 3.88
C LEU A 95 -13.70 -6.31 3.52
N ASP A 96 -12.72 -7.20 3.73
CA ASP A 96 -12.87 -8.64 3.46
C ASP A 96 -13.94 -9.31 4.33
N LYS A 97 -14.16 -8.77 5.54
CA LYS A 97 -15.12 -9.29 6.53
C LYS A 97 -16.55 -8.76 6.35
N LEU A 98 -16.81 -7.82 5.44
CA LEU A 98 -18.16 -7.24 5.27
C LEU A 98 -19.12 -8.20 4.53
N PRO A 99 -20.34 -8.43 5.03
CA PRO A 99 -21.35 -9.24 4.34
C PRO A 99 -21.91 -8.47 3.13
N GLY A 100 -21.71 -8.99 1.91
CA GLY A 100 -22.35 -8.45 0.69
C GLY A 100 -21.43 -8.03 -0.46
N GLY A 101 -20.11 -8.21 -0.37
CA GLY A 101 -19.20 -8.09 -1.52
C GLY A 101 -19.13 -9.41 -2.28
N GLY A 102 -19.67 -9.47 -3.50
CA GLY A 102 -19.74 -10.71 -4.30
C GLY A 102 -18.37 -11.35 -4.60
N GLY A 103 -18.27 -12.65 -4.26
CA GLY A 103 -17.34 -13.65 -4.81
C GLY A 103 -15.89 -13.56 -4.30
N ARG A 104 -15.35 -14.49 -3.50
CA ARG A 104 -15.38 -15.96 -3.62
C ARG A 104 -15.19 -16.58 -2.24
N ARG A 105 -16.02 -17.57 -1.90
CA ARG A 105 -15.91 -18.41 -0.70
C ARG A 105 -14.47 -18.91 -0.51
N GLN A 106 -13.77 -18.44 0.51
CA GLN A 106 -12.73 -19.26 1.14
C GLN A 106 -13.35 -19.94 2.35
N ARG A 107 -13.94 -21.10 2.03
CA ARG A 107 -14.21 -22.19 2.96
C ARG A 107 -12.92 -22.50 3.72
N SER A 108 -13.04 -22.58 5.04
CA SER A 108 -12.06 -23.05 5.99
C SER A 108 -11.28 -24.26 5.43
N GLN A 109 -9.95 -24.19 5.38
CA GLN A 109 -9.01 -25.29 5.67
C GLN A 109 -7.55 -24.80 5.62
N PRO A 110 -6.64 -25.36 6.46
CA PRO A 110 -5.24 -25.00 6.50
C PRO A 110 -4.53 -25.67 5.32
N VAL A 111 -3.98 -24.89 4.39
CA VAL A 111 -3.05 -25.40 3.39
C VAL A 111 -2.02 -24.32 3.11
N GLU A 112 -0.80 -24.60 3.56
CA GLU A 112 0.48 -24.27 2.95
C GLU A 112 0.63 -22.86 2.38
N ALA A 113 1.55 -22.11 3.00
CA ALA A 113 2.13 -20.84 2.57
C ALA A 113 2.08 -20.60 1.04
N PHE A 114 0.98 -20.06 0.54
CA PHE A 114 0.91 -19.54 -0.82
C PHE A 114 1.55 -18.15 -0.80
N SER A 115 2.82 -18.16 -1.18
CA SER A 115 3.71 -17.03 -1.41
C SER A 115 2.95 -15.76 -1.79
N LYS A 116 3.26 -14.69 -1.05
CA LYS A 116 3.00 -13.28 -1.40
C LYS A 116 2.87 -13.17 -2.91
N ALA A 117 1.70 -12.76 -3.39
CA ALA A 117 1.59 -12.24 -4.75
C ALA A 117 2.74 -11.25 -4.92
N ASP A 118 3.67 -11.64 -5.79
CA ASP A 118 4.89 -10.93 -6.14
C ASP A 118 4.47 -9.68 -6.90
N LYS A 119 3.93 -8.70 -6.18
CA LYS A 119 3.86 -7.34 -6.66
C LYS A 119 5.28 -6.86 -6.63
N GLY A 120 5.92 -6.80 -7.79
CA GLY A 120 7.27 -6.30 -7.95
C GLY A 120 7.62 -5.13 -7.04
N PHE A 121 8.53 -5.37 -6.11
CA PHE A 121 9.02 -4.36 -5.18
C PHE A 121 10.43 -3.99 -5.62
N CYS A 122 10.72 -2.69 -5.73
CA CYS A 122 12.08 -2.26 -6.01
C CYS A 122 13.02 -2.80 -4.92
N GLN A 123 13.99 -3.65 -5.27
CA GLN A 123 14.87 -4.33 -4.30
C GLN A 123 15.75 -3.34 -3.53
N ALA A 124 16.02 -2.17 -4.10
CA ALA A 124 16.82 -1.12 -3.46
C ALA A 124 16.03 -0.27 -2.44
N CYS A 125 14.71 -0.14 -2.57
CA CYS A 125 13.91 0.67 -1.64
C CYS A 125 12.74 -0.07 -0.99
N ALA A 126 12.54 -1.34 -1.32
CA ALA A 126 11.44 -2.22 -0.89
C ALA A 126 10.04 -1.59 -1.06
N LYS A 127 9.85 -0.76 -2.10
CA LYS A 127 8.60 -0.06 -2.39
C LYS A 127 8.09 -0.48 -3.76
N SER A 128 6.78 -0.72 -3.86
CA SER A 128 6.03 -0.83 -5.10
C SER A 128 5.46 0.55 -5.41
N CYS A 129 6.04 1.28 -6.36
CA CYS A 129 5.51 2.58 -6.75
C CYS A 129 5.13 2.53 -8.24
N GLU A 130 3.83 2.54 -8.49
CA GLU A 130 3.20 2.42 -9.81
C GLU A 130 3.46 3.64 -10.74
N GLU A 131 4.20 4.66 -10.26
CA GLU A 131 4.50 5.91 -11.00
C GLU A 131 6.00 6.14 -11.28
N GLY A 132 6.84 5.12 -11.12
CA GLY A 132 8.24 5.17 -11.56
C GLY A 132 8.47 4.26 -12.76
N THR A 133 9.32 4.67 -13.72
CA THR A 133 9.87 3.70 -14.68
C THR A 133 10.70 2.68 -13.88
N ILE A 134 10.20 1.45 -13.81
CA ILE A 134 10.89 0.32 -13.21
C ILE A 134 11.68 -0.38 -14.32
N ILE A 135 12.90 -0.77 -14.01
CA ILE A 135 13.73 -1.61 -14.84
C ILE A 135 13.94 -2.96 -14.16
N VAL A 136 13.85 -4.03 -14.96
CA VAL A 136 14.16 -5.39 -14.52
C VAL A 136 15.63 -5.65 -14.83
N CYS A 137 16.33 -6.27 -13.90
CA CYS A 137 17.69 -6.72 -14.16
C CYS A 137 17.66 -7.98 -15.04
N ASP A 138 18.53 -8.05 -16.05
CA ASP A 138 18.56 -9.20 -16.95
C ASP A 138 19.26 -10.42 -16.29
N GLY A 139 20.19 -10.16 -15.36
CA GLY A 139 20.89 -11.20 -14.59
C GLY A 139 20.18 -11.68 -13.32
N CYS A 140 19.16 -10.95 -12.86
CA CYS A 140 18.30 -11.38 -11.77
C CYS A 140 16.93 -10.79 -11.99
N THR A 141 15.86 -11.58 -11.87
CA THR A 141 14.46 -11.17 -12.09
C THR A 141 13.95 -10.15 -11.06
N ASN A 142 14.84 -9.35 -10.47
CA ASN A 142 14.58 -8.29 -9.53
C ASN A 142 14.30 -6.98 -10.28
N GLU A 143 13.39 -6.22 -9.70
CA GLU A 143 12.98 -4.90 -10.19
C GLU A 143 13.67 -3.78 -9.43
N TYR A 144 14.01 -2.71 -10.13
CA TYR A 144 14.64 -1.52 -9.59
C TYR A 144 14.00 -0.28 -10.20
N HIS A 145 13.77 0.77 -9.40
CA HIS A 145 13.50 2.09 -9.98
C HIS A 145 14.79 2.63 -10.61
N LEU A 146 14.69 3.36 -11.72
CA LEU A 146 15.84 3.99 -12.37
C LEU A 146 16.67 4.88 -11.41
N GLN A 147 16.00 5.59 -10.50
CA GLN A 147 16.64 6.43 -9.47
C GLN A 147 17.28 5.63 -8.32
N CYS A 148 16.86 4.38 -8.13
CA CYS A 148 17.40 3.49 -7.11
C CYS A 148 18.56 2.63 -7.62
N CYS A 149 18.84 2.67 -8.93
CA CYS A 149 20.04 2.08 -9.53
C CYS A 149 21.31 2.76 -8.97
N ARG A 150 22.44 2.04 -8.97
CA ARG A 150 23.76 2.57 -8.63
C ARG A 150 24.71 2.32 -9.79
N PRO A 151 25.09 3.36 -10.57
CA PRO A 151 24.67 4.76 -10.47
C PRO A 151 23.18 4.98 -10.84
N PRO A 152 22.53 6.07 -10.36
CA PRO A 152 21.15 6.37 -10.69
C PRO A 152 21.03 6.72 -12.17
N ILE A 153 20.08 6.09 -12.85
CA ILE A 153 19.86 6.24 -14.28
C ILE A 153 18.64 7.16 -14.48
N SER A 154 18.68 8.05 -15.47
CA SER A 154 17.55 8.95 -15.77
C SER A 154 16.61 8.40 -16.84
N ARG A 155 17.06 7.45 -17.67
CA ARG A 155 16.30 6.87 -18.78
C ARG A 155 16.60 5.39 -18.90
N PRO A 156 15.63 4.50 -19.18
CA PRO A 156 15.92 3.09 -19.36
C PRO A 156 16.97 2.92 -20.49
N PRO A 157 18.01 2.09 -20.28
CA PRO A 157 18.94 1.72 -21.33
C PRO A 157 18.20 0.96 -22.43
N LYS A 158 18.67 1.08 -23.66
CA LYS A 158 18.06 0.40 -24.83
C LYS A 158 18.44 -1.08 -24.96
N GLY A 159 19.26 -1.60 -24.04
CA GLY A 159 19.76 -2.98 -24.05
C GLY A 159 19.82 -3.55 -22.63
N ASP A 160 20.58 -4.63 -22.46
CA ASP A 160 20.63 -5.37 -21.19
C ASP A 160 21.15 -4.50 -20.04
N TRP A 161 20.44 -4.54 -18.93
CA TRP A 161 20.83 -3.85 -17.71
C TRP A 161 21.01 -4.84 -16.57
N PHE A 162 22.13 -4.69 -15.86
CA PHE A 162 22.47 -5.53 -14.72
C PHE A 162 22.54 -4.69 -13.45
N CYS A 163 21.95 -5.20 -12.37
CA CYS A 163 22.00 -4.55 -11.08
C CYS A 163 23.40 -4.67 -10.44
N HIS A 164 23.67 -3.84 -9.44
CA HIS A 164 24.97 -3.80 -8.77
C HIS A 164 25.41 -5.17 -8.19
N ASP A 165 24.46 -6.01 -7.76
CA ASP A 165 24.77 -7.35 -7.23
C ASP A 165 25.17 -8.31 -8.36
N CYS A 166 24.47 -8.27 -9.50
CA CYS A 166 24.83 -9.02 -10.70
C CYS A 166 26.17 -8.56 -11.30
N THR A 167 26.47 -7.26 -11.28
CA THR A 167 27.78 -6.76 -11.74
C THR A 167 28.90 -7.09 -10.76
N SER A 168 28.61 -7.25 -9.47
CA SER A 168 29.61 -7.55 -8.43
C SER A 168 29.82 -9.06 -8.22
N ARG A 169 28.87 -9.90 -8.63
CA ARG A 169 28.96 -11.37 -8.56
C ARG A 169 28.93 -11.97 -9.98
N PRO A 170 30.08 -12.10 -10.66
CA PRO A 170 30.15 -12.70 -11.99
C PRO A 170 29.80 -14.20 -12.02
N SER A 171 29.60 -14.86 -10.87
CA SER A 171 29.39 -16.31 -10.77
C SER A 171 28.00 -16.82 -11.19
N LYS A 172 27.09 -15.96 -11.64
CA LYS A 172 25.75 -16.35 -12.11
C LYS A 172 25.37 -15.73 -13.46
N MET A 173 26.34 -15.44 -14.32
CA MET A 173 26.02 -15.11 -15.71
C MET A 173 25.94 -16.40 -16.54
N PRO A 174 24.86 -16.67 -17.28
CA PRO A 174 24.94 -17.59 -18.40
C PRO A 174 25.98 -17.06 -19.40
N PRO A 175 26.69 -17.93 -20.13
CA PRO A 175 27.68 -17.48 -21.12
C PRO A 175 27.01 -16.57 -22.14
N ALA A 176 27.69 -15.48 -22.50
CA ALA A 176 27.27 -14.59 -23.57
C ALA A 176 26.93 -15.40 -24.83
N PRO A 177 25.88 -15.04 -25.59
CA PRO A 177 25.64 -15.68 -26.88
C PRO A 177 26.88 -15.48 -27.77
N PRO A 178 27.36 -16.51 -28.48
CA PRO A 178 28.47 -16.35 -29.40
C PRO A 178 28.10 -15.27 -30.41
N GLY A 179 28.95 -14.25 -30.48
CA GLY A 179 28.81 -13.14 -31.40
C GLY A 179 28.56 -13.63 -32.81
N THR A 180 27.50 -13.09 -33.41
CA THR A 180 27.26 -13.14 -34.84
C THR A 180 28.53 -12.66 -35.55
N PRO A 181 29.06 -13.36 -36.57
CA PRO A 181 30.12 -12.81 -37.38
C PRO A 181 29.57 -11.56 -38.09
N MET A 182 30.15 -10.39 -37.78
CA MET A 182 29.94 -9.21 -38.61
C MET A 182 30.55 -9.50 -39.98
N ALA A 183 29.70 -9.47 -41.00
CA ALA A 183 30.13 -9.44 -42.39
C ALA A 183 31.00 -8.20 -42.64
N GLY A 184 32.15 -8.41 -43.30
CA GLY A 184 33.09 -7.38 -43.71
C GLY A 184 34.40 -8.00 -44.17
#